data_AF-A0A521HC15-F1
#
_entry.id   AF-A0A521HC15-F1
#
_cell.length_a   1.000
_cell.length_b   1.000
_cell.length_c   1.000
_cell.angle_alpha   90.00
_cell.angle_beta   90.00
_cell.angle_gamma   90.00
#
_symmetry.space_group_name_H-M   'P 1'
#
loop_
_entity.id
_entity.type
_entity.pdbx_description
1 polymer ?
#
loop_
_entity_poly.entity_id
_entity_poly.type
_entity_poly.pdbx_seq_one_letter_code
_entity_poly.pdbx_strand_id
1 'polypeptide(L)'
;MSSSIPPTKSHAGEPNPAPRFTGRCAKARWCMAESVATMLLDAAREDAKAVRALSGLPDISDAILGFHAQQSVEKALKAVLSSNGVAFRRTHDIAELLDLITDYGLPSPPFAEFLDELNPFAVEARYGLIDPGAIDRLQALEWISQVLDWAAAASRPE
;
A
#
# COMPACT_ATOMS: atom_id res chain seq x y z
N MET A 1 15.53 18.32 -82.46
CA MET A 1 15.31 17.09 -81.68
C MET A 1 16.27 16.03 -82.18
N SER A 2 17.39 15.82 -81.49
CA SER A 2 18.23 14.63 -81.66
C SER A 2 19.14 14.50 -80.43
N SER A 3 19.15 13.29 -79.90
CA SER A 3 19.84 12.81 -78.71
C SER A 3 21.34 12.66 -78.95
N SER A 4 22.17 12.83 -77.91
CA SER A 4 23.37 11.99 -77.67
C SER A 4 24.02 12.30 -76.31
N ILE A 5 24.15 11.27 -75.49
CA ILE A 5 24.85 11.20 -74.20
C ILE A 5 26.28 10.66 -74.43
N PRO A 6 27.28 11.07 -73.63
CA PRO A 6 28.12 10.08 -72.90
C PRO A 6 28.62 10.62 -71.53
N PRO A 7 29.44 9.90 -70.72
CA PRO A 7 29.58 8.45 -70.52
C PRO A 7 29.62 8.01 -69.01
N THR A 8 29.48 6.70 -68.81
CA THR A 8 30.17 5.80 -67.84
C THR A 8 30.65 6.31 -66.46
N LYS A 9 30.28 5.62 -65.36
CA LYS A 9 31.06 4.50 -64.76
C LYS A 9 30.39 3.98 -63.48
N SER A 10 30.31 2.66 -63.40
CA SER A 10 30.08 1.82 -62.22
C SER A 10 30.91 2.24 -61.02
N HIS A 11 30.28 2.40 -59.85
CA HIS A 11 30.84 1.99 -58.55
C HIS A 11 29.74 1.23 -57.79
N ALA A 12 29.99 -0.06 -57.56
CA ALA A 12 29.20 -0.90 -56.68
C ALA A 12 29.31 -0.34 -55.25
N GLY A 13 28.18 0.11 -54.70
CA GLY A 13 28.04 0.38 -53.27
C GLY A 13 27.60 -0.91 -52.58
N GLU A 14 28.46 -1.46 -51.74
CA GLU A 14 28.12 -2.55 -50.82
C GLU A 14 26.91 -2.15 -49.94
N PRO A 15 26.00 -3.07 -49.61
CA PRO A 15 25.00 -2.81 -48.59
C PRO A 15 25.68 -2.73 -47.22
N ASN A 16 25.65 -1.55 -46.62
CA ASN A 16 26.00 -1.30 -45.22
C ASN A 16 25.25 -2.31 -44.31
N PRO A 17 25.93 -3.12 -43.47
CA PRO A 17 25.22 -4.07 -42.63
C PRO A 17 24.41 -3.30 -41.58
N ALA A 18 23.11 -3.63 -41.49
CA ALA A 18 22.23 -3.15 -40.43
C ALA A 18 22.87 -3.41 -39.05
N PRO A 19 22.74 -2.48 -38.08
CA PRO A 19 23.29 -2.70 -36.76
C PRO A 19 22.59 -3.90 -36.12
N ARG A 20 23.36 -4.95 -35.81
CA ARG A 20 22.91 -6.03 -34.94
C ARG A 20 22.75 -5.46 -33.54
N PHE A 21 21.52 -5.09 -33.20
CA PHE A 21 21.15 -4.81 -31.81
C PHE A 21 21.12 -6.11 -31.02
N THR A 22 22.28 -6.58 -30.57
CA THR A 22 22.36 -7.53 -29.46
C THR A 22 22.19 -6.78 -28.14
N GLY A 23 21.03 -6.15 -27.98
CA GLY A 23 20.63 -5.57 -26.71
C GLY A 23 19.92 -6.65 -25.89
N ARG A 24 20.66 -7.45 -25.13
CA ARG A 24 20.06 -8.12 -23.96
C ARG A 24 19.53 -7.01 -23.07
N CYS A 25 18.22 -6.84 -23.04
CA CYS A 25 17.57 -5.82 -22.23
C CYS A 25 17.76 -6.20 -20.76
N ALA A 26 18.77 -5.61 -20.12
CA ALA A 26 19.02 -5.69 -18.68
C ALA A 26 17.99 -4.84 -17.89
N LYS A 27 16.71 -5.04 -18.19
CA LYS A 27 15.58 -4.44 -17.48
C LYS A 27 14.58 -5.52 -17.05
N ALA A 28 15.08 -6.60 -16.44
CA ALA A 28 14.25 -7.54 -15.69
C ALA A 28 14.11 -7.08 -14.21
N ARG A 29 13.92 -5.77 -13.98
CA ARG A 29 13.82 -5.18 -12.64
C ARG A 29 12.71 -4.14 -12.51
N TRP A 30 11.77 -4.14 -13.46
CA TRP A 30 10.64 -3.22 -13.48
C TRP A 30 9.41 -3.92 -14.06
N CYS A 31 8.79 -4.82 -13.27
CA CYS A 31 7.40 -5.27 -13.37
C CYS A 31 7.20 -6.49 -12.46
N MET A 32 7.45 -6.34 -11.16
CA MET A 32 6.54 -6.98 -10.21
C MET A 32 5.57 -5.86 -9.89
N ALA A 33 4.34 -5.95 -10.38
CA ALA A 33 3.29 -5.06 -9.87
C ALA A 33 3.23 -5.37 -8.36
N GLU A 34 3.62 -4.39 -7.54
CA GLU A 34 3.56 -4.51 -6.08
C GLU A 34 2.18 -5.03 -5.70
N SER A 35 2.09 -6.07 -4.86
CA SER A 35 0.77 -6.58 -4.51
C SER A 35 -0.01 -5.54 -3.73
N VAL A 36 -1.34 -5.63 -3.79
CA VAL A 36 -2.24 -4.80 -2.99
C VAL A 36 -1.90 -4.93 -1.50
N ALA A 37 -1.44 -6.10 -1.04
CA ALA A 37 -1.04 -6.32 0.34
C ALA A 37 0.17 -5.46 0.73
N THR A 38 1.21 -5.42 -0.11
CA THR A 38 2.41 -4.61 0.15
C THR A 38 2.09 -3.12 0.16
N MET A 39 1.32 -2.65 -0.83
CA MET A 39 0.85 -1.26 -0.87
C MET A 39 0.06 -0.86 0.39
N LEU A 40 -0.82 -1.74 0.88
CA LEU A 40 -1.60 -1.50 2.09
C LEU A 40 -0.73 -1.47 3.34
N LEU A 41 0.21 -2.40 3.48
CA LEU A 41 1.09 -2.46 4.65
C LEU A 41 2.03 -1.24 4.71
N ASP A 42 2.52 -0.76 3.57
CA ASP A 42 3.32 0.46 3.52
C ASP A 42 2.49 1.71 3.83
N ALA A 43 1.26 1.78 3.32
CA ALA A 43 0.34 2.85 3.71
C ALA A 43 0.00 2.83 5.21
N ALA A 44 -0.15 1.64 5.81
CA ALA A 44 -0.34 1.49 7.26
C ALA A 44 0.86 2.04 8.05
N ARG A 45 2.09 1.75 7.59
CA ARG A 45 3.32 2.27 8.20
C ARG A 45 3.42 3.79 8.10
N GLU A 46 2.96 4.39 7.01
CA GLU A 46 2.90 5.86 6.89
C GLU A 46 1.93 6.49 7.89
N ASP A 47 0.75 5.89 8.09
CA ASP A 47 -0.18 6.34 9.14
C ASP A 47 0.43 6.20 10.55
N ALA A 48 1.13 5.09 10.83
CA ALA A 48 1.83 4.91 12.09
C ALA A 48 2.90 5.98 12.36
N LYS A 49 3.62 6.41 11.32
CA LYS A 49 4.58 7.54 11.41
C LYS A 49 3.85 8.83 11.75
N ALA A 50 2.69 9.07 11.15
CA ALA A 50 1.85 10.23 11.47
C ALA A 50 1.42 10.20 12.94
N VAL A 51 0.87 9.08 13.43
CA VAL A 51 0.51 8.93 14.86
C VAL A 51 1.70 9.25 15.76
N ARG A 52 2.87 8.65 15.49
CA ARG A 52 4.10 8.88 16.28
C ARG A 52 4.53 10.34 16.32
N ALA A 53 4.51 11.02 15.17
CA ALA A 53 4.87 12.44 15.10
C ALA A 53 3.87 13.32 15.85
N LEU A 54 2.57 13.01 15.74
CA LEU A 54 1.49 13.78 16.37
C LEU A 54 1.35 13.50 17.87
N SER A 55 1.81 12.34 18.34
CA SER A 55 1.62 11.91 19.74
C SER A 55 2.24 12.90 20.73
N GLY A 56 3.38 13.48 20.37
CA GLY A 56 4.10 14.46 21.18
C GLY A 56 3.58 15.89 21.09
N LEU A 57 2.54 16.15 20.29
CA LEU A 57 1.97 17.49 20.08
C LEU A 57 0.63 17.61 20.84
N PRO A 58 0.61 18.22 22.03
CA PRO A 58 -0.62 18.29 22.85
C PRO A 58 -1.72 19.12 22.20
N ASP A 59 -1.37 20.08 21.33
CA ASP A 59 -2.33 20.97 20.67
C ASP A 59 -3.07 20.31 19.49
N ILE A 60 -2.63 19.13 19.04
CA ILE A 60 -3.33 18.37 18.01
C ILE A 60 -4.48 17.62 18.66
N SER A 61 -5.68 17.72 18.08
CA SER A 61 -6.86 17.02 18.59
C SER A 61 -6.70 15.50 18.49
N ASP A 62 -7.23 14.79 19.48
CA ASP A 62 -7.29 13.33 19.51
C ASP A 62 -8.04 12.75 18.30
N ALA A 63 -9.02 13.46 17.75
CA ALA A 63 -9.70 13.08 16.51
C ALA A 63 -8.75 12.90 15.30
N ILE A 64 -7.72 13.75 15.18
CA ILE A 64 -6.74 13.67 14.09
C ILE A 64 -5.81 12.47 14.30
N LEU A 65 -5.33 12.29 15.54
CA LEU A 65 -4.44 11.19 15.88
C LEU A 65 -5.15 9.85 15.76
N GLY A 66 -6.34 9.73 16.36
CA GLY A 66 -7.18 8.55 16.30
C GLY A 66 -7.56 8.17 14.89
N PHE A 67 -7.78 9.14 14.00
CA PHE A 67 -7.99 8.85 12.58
C PHE A 67 -6.80 8.11 11.96
N HIS A 68 -5.57 8.58 12.19
CA HIS A 68 -4.38 7.88 11.66
C HIS A 68 -4.19 6.52 12.37
N ALA A 69 -4.53 6.41 13.65
CA ALA A 69 -4.50 5.13 14.36
C ALA A 69 -5.46 4.11 13.73
N GLN A 70 -6.73 4.50 13.54
CA GLN A 70 -7.76 3.71 12.87
C GLN A 70 -7.30 3.29 11.47
N GLN A 71 -6.80 4.24 10.67
CA GLN A 71 -6.34 3.97 9.31
C GLN A 71 -5.15 3.01 9.26
N SER A 72 -4.20 3.15 10.19
CA SER A 72 -3.05 2.26 10.30
C SER A 72 -3.48 0.83 10.58
N VAL A 73 -4.35 0.63 11.57
CA VAL A 73 -4.85 -0.70 11.95
C VAL A 73 -5.65 -1.32 10.81
N GLU A 74 -6.62 -0.58 10.25
CA GLU A 74 -7.47 -1.07 9.16
C GLU A 74 -6.66 -1.53 7.94
N LYS A 75 -5.66 -0.75 7.53
CA LYS A 75 -4.80 -1.08 6.39
C LYS A 75 -3.93 -2.30 6.67
N ALA A 76 -3.43 -2.48 7.90
CA ALA A 76 -2.69 -3.66 8.30
C ALA A 76 -3.55 -4.93 8.24
N LEU A 77 -4.79 -4.89 8.73
CA LEU A 77 -5.74 -6.00 8.61
C LEU A 77 -6.04 -6.33 7.14
N LYS A 78 -6.30 -5.29 6.33
CA LYS A 78 -6.55 -5.45 4.88
C LYS A 78 -5.33 -6.00 4.13
N ALA A 79 -4.11 -5.68 4.55
CA ALA A 79 -2.90 -6.26 3.98
C ALA A 79 -2.84 -7.78 4.19
N VAL A 80 -3.12 -8.25 5.42
CA VAL A 80 -3.16 -9.69 5.73
C VAL A 80 -4.26 -10.39 4.93
N LEU A 81 -5.47 -9.84 4.89
CA LEU A 81 -6.58 -10.37 4.10
C LEU A 81 -6.22 -10.45 2.60
N SER A 82 -5.67 -9.36 2.06
CA SER A 82 -5.27 -9.28 0.65
C SER A 82 -4.17 -10.28 0.30
N SER A 83 -3.17 -10.47 1.16
CA SER A 83 -2.08 -11.44 0.92
C SER A 83 -2.56 -12.89 0.93
N ASN A 84 -3.70 -13.15 1.59
CA ASN A 84 -4.36 -14.45 1.63
C ASN A 84 -5.47 -14.60 0.57
N GLY A 85 -5.63 -13.61 -0.32
CA GLY A 85 -6.65 -13.63 -1.38
C GLY A 85 -8.08 -13.48 -0.87
N VAL A 86 -8.26 -12.96 0.35
CA VAL A 86 -9.58 -12.72 0.95
C VAL A 86 -10.07 -11.34 0.50
N ALA A 87 -11.21 -11.32 -0.17
CA ALA A 87 -11.86 -10.08 -0.58
C ALA A 87 -12.58 -9.44 0.62
N PHE A 88 -12.49 -8.12 0.73
CA PHE A 88 -13.18 -7.32 1.74
C PHE A 88 -13.93 -6.17 1.07
N ARG A 89 -15.01 -5.70 1.71
CA ARG A 89 -15.76 -4.54 1.22
C ARG A 89 -15.00 -3.25 1.52
N ARG A 90 -15.34 -2.16 0.81
CA ARG A 90 -14.84 -0.81 1.14
C ARG A 90 -15.66 -0.21 2.29
N THR A 91 -15.63 -0.89 3.42
CA THR A 91 -16.14 -0.43 4.70
C THR A 91 -14.92 -0.10 5.58
N HIS A 92 -15.01 0.98 6.35
CA HIS A 92 -13.99 1.43 7.31
C HIS A 92 -14.31 0.89 8.71
N ASP A 93 -14.73 -0.37 8.77
CA ASP A 93 -15.16 -1.03 10.01
C ASP A 93 -14.15 -2.10 10.38
N ILE A 94 -13.44 -1.87 11.49
CA ILE A 94 -12.44 -2.81 12.00
C ILE A 94 -13.10 -4.13 12.45
N ALA A 95 -14.31 -4.08 13.01
CA ALA A 95 -15.00 -5.29 13.46
C ALA A 95 -15.30 -6.24 12.30
N GLU A 96 -15.80 -5.71 11.17
CA GLU A 96 -16.05 -6.52 9.96
C GLU A 96 -14.76 -7.19 9.43
N LEU A 97 -13.61 -6.51 9.52
CA LEU A 97 -12.33 -7.08 9.08
C LEU A 97 -11.83 -8.17 10.03
N LEU A 98 -12.04 -8.01 11.34
CA LEU A 98 -11.70 -9.01 12.35
C LEU A 98 -12.57 -10.26 12.23
N ASP A 99 -13.86 -10.09 11.94
CA ASP A 99 -14.78 -11.19 11.61
C ASP A 99 -14.27 -11.96 10.39
N LEU A 100 -13.89 -11.26 9.31
CA LEU A 100 -13.31 -11.90 8.12
C LEU A 100 -12.01 -12.65 8.42
N ILE A 101 -11.12 -12.11 9.25
CA ILE A 101 -9.89 -12.80 9.67
C ILE A 101 -10.25 -14.12 10.36
N THR A 102 -11.24 -14.08 11.25
CA THR A 102 -11.71 -15.24 12.01
C THR A 102 -12.38 -16.28 11.10
N ASP A 103 -13.30 -15.85 10.25
CA ASP A 103 -14.07 -16.71 9.33
C ASP A 103 -13.17 -17.47 8.36
N TYR A 104 -12.07 -16.86 7.93
CA TYR A 104 -11.08 -17.49 7.05
C TYR A 104 -9.98 -18.26 7.79
N GLY A 105 -10.06 -18.37 9.12
CA GLY A 105 -9.10 -19.11 9.94
C GLY A 105 -7.69 -18.51 9.92
N LEU A 106 -7.57 -17.21 9.69
CA LEU A 106 -6.30 -16.49 9.74
C LEU A 106 -5.91 -16.21 11.22
N PRO A 107 -4.61 -16.06 11.54
CA PRO A 107 -4.19 -15.79 12.90
C PRO A 107 -4.77 -14.45 13.37
N SER A 108 -5.44 -14.43 14.53
CA SER A 108 -5.98 -13.20 15.11
C SER A 108 -4.86 -12.17 15.36
N PRO A 109 -5.09 -10.87 15.09
CA PRO A 109 -4.16 -9.82 15.50
C PRO A 109 -4.11 -9.71 17.03
N PRO A 110 -3.01 -9.15 17.57
CA PRO A 110 -2.98 -8.74 18.97
C PRO A 110 -4.06 -7.67 19.22
N PHE A 111 -4.63 -7.69 20.42
CA PHE A 111 -5.67 -6.74 20.87
C PHE A 111 -6.97 -6.74 20.05
N ALA A 112 -7.26 -7.80 19.28
CA ALA A 112 -8.44 -7.88 18.40
C ALA A 112 -9.75 -7.43 19.07
N GLU A 113 -9.95 -7.77 20.35
CA GLU A 113 -11.12 -7.42 21.15
C GLU A 113 -11.27 -5.92 21.50
N PHE A 114 -10.24 -5.11 21.23
CA PHE A 114 -10.21 -3.66 21.53
C PHE A 114 -10.00 -2.79 20.30
N LEU A 115 -9.59 -3.34 19.15
CA LEU A 115 -9.22 -2.54 17.98
C LEU A 115 -10.41 -1.78 17.38
N ASP A 116 -11.64 -2.26 17.57
CA ASP A 116 -12.86 -1.60 17.12
C ASP A 116 -13.19 -0.33 17.93
N GLU A 117 -12.56 -0.11 19.08
CA GLU A 117 -12.58 1.18 19.81
C GLU A 117 -12.02 2.33 18.97
N LEU A 118 -11.29 2.04 17.88
CA LEU A 118 -10.80 3.04 16.93
C LEU A 118 -11.86 3.43 15.88
N ASN A 119 -12.94 2.66 15.71
CA ASN A 119 -13.99 2.94 14.71
C ASN A 119 -14.61 4.35 14.84
N PRO A 120 -14.88 4.88 16.06
CA PRO A 120 -15.37 6.25 16.22
C PRO A 120 -14.46 7.30 15.56
N PHE A 121 -13.17 7.03 15.37
CA PHE A 121 -12.22 7.98 14.78
C PHE A 121 -12.14 7.92 13.24
N ALA A 122 -12.94 7.07 12.59
CA ALA A 122 -13.02 7.00 11.12
C ALA A 122 -13.49 8.33 10.50
N VAL A 123 -13.38 8.46 9.16
CA VAL A 123 -13.70 9.69 8.40
C VAL A 123 -15.06 10.31 8.77
N GLU A 124 -16.04 9.49 9.15
CA GLU A 124 -17.39 9.95 9.52
C GLU A 124 -17.39 10.89 10.74
N ALA A 125 -16.47 10.73 11.69
CA ALA A 125 -16.32 11.65 12.81
C ALA A 125 -15.77 13.02 12.39
N ARG A 126 -14.97 13.09 11.31
CA ARG A 126 -14.40 14.36 10.83
C ARG A 126 -15.44 15.32 10.25
N TYR A 127 -16.62 14.83 9.87
CA TYR A 127 -17.74 15.68 9.42
C TYR A 127 -18.66 16.12 10.57
N GLY A 128 -18.25 15.93 11.83
CA GLY A 128 -18.98 16.41 13.00
C GLY A 128 -20.26 15.64 13.31
N LEU A 129 -20.42 14.46 12.72
CA LEU A 129 -21.57 13.59 12.97
C LEU A 129 -21.44 12.83 14.30
N ILE A 130 -20.21 12.62 14.76
CA ILE A 130 -19.85 11.86 15.96
C ILE A 130 -18.65 12.54 16.61
N ASP A 131 -18.73 12.81 17.92
CA ASP A 131 -17.56 13.15 18.74
C ASP A 131 -16.89 11.83 19.16
N PRO A 132 -15.67 11.53 18.68
CA PRO A 132 -15.01 10.27 18.98
C PRO A 132 -14.48 10.20 20.42
N GLY A 133 -14.50 11.32 21.16
CA GLY A 133 -13.95 11.40 22.50
C GLY A 133 -12.42 11.47 22.53
N ALA A 134 -11.85 11.10 23.67
CA ALA A 134 -10.41 11.10 23.91
C ALA A 134 -9.79 9.76 23.51
N ILE A 135 -8.51 9.80 23.12
CA ILE A 135 -7.73 8.58 22.85
C ILE A 135 -6.49 8.53 23.74
N ASP A 136 -6.20 7.37 24.31
CA ASP A 136 -4.89 7.15 24.92
C ASP A 136 -3.85 6.99 23.80
N ARG A 137 -3.03 8.03 23.63
CA ARG A 137 -2.03 8.11 22.56
C ARG A 137 -0.92 7.06 22.72
N LEU A 138 -0.55 6.71 23.96
CA LEU A 138 0.46 5.69 24.22
C LEU A 138 -0.09 4.30 23.90
N GLN A 139 -1.34 4.05 24.31
CA GLN A 139 -2.01 2.80 23.98
C GLN A 139 -2.18 2.62 22.48
N ALA A 140 -2.59 3.68 21.77
CA ALA A 140 -2.72 3.67 20.31
C ALA A 140 -1.39 3.33 19.62
N LEU A 141 -0.27 3.92 20.07
CA LEU A 141 1.06 3.60 19.55
C LEU A 141 1.44 2.12 19.77
N GLU A 142 1.13 1.57 20.94
CA GLU A 142 1.38 0.16 21.25
C GLU A 142 0.58 -0.77 20.34
N TRP A 143 -0.74 -0.54 20.23
CA TRP A 143 -1.61 -1.33 19.37
C TRP A 143 -1.13 -1.30 17.92
N ILE A 144 -0.86 -0.11 17.39
CA ILE A 144 -0.37 0.05 16.01
C ILE A 144 0.94 -0.72 15.80
N SER A 145 1.90 -0.59 16.72
CA SER A 145 3.20 -1.26 16.56
C SER A 145 3.03 -2.78 16.51
N GLN A 146 2.28 -3.35 17.45
CA GLN A 146 2.09 -4.80 17.55
C GLN A 146 1.25 -5.36 16.40
N VAL A 147 0.24 -4.62 15.94
CA VAL A 147 -0.56 -4.99 14.75
C VAL A 147 0.29 -4.92 13.48
N LEU A 148 1.18 -3.93 13.32
CA LEU A 148 2.07 -3.88 12.16
C LEU A 148 3.07 -5.05 12.13
N ASP A 149 3.63 -5.39 13.28
CA ASP A 149 4.55 -6.54 13.41
C ASP A 149 3.82 -7.86 13.12
N TRP A 150 2.60 -8.02 13.66
CA TRP A 150 1.73 -9.15 13.35
C TRP A 150 1.40 -9.20 11.85
N ALA A 151 1.02 -8.09 11.23
CA ALA A 151 0.61 -8.07 9.83
C ALA A 151 1.77 -8.42 8.89
N ALA A 152 2.99 -7.93 9.20
CA ALA A 152 4.19 -8.29 8.47
C ALA A 152 4.53 -9.79 8.58
N ALA A 153 4.29 -10.40 9.75
CA ALA A 153 4.53 -11.83 9.98
C ALA A 153 3.43 -12.73 9.38
N ALA A 154 2.17 -12.28 9.40
CA ALA A 154 1.00 -13.03 8.93
C ALA A 154 0.78 -12.91 7.41
N SER A 155 1.39 -11.93 6.75
CA SER A 155 1.30 -11.76 5.31
C SER A 155 2.14 -12.81 4.57
N ARG A 156 1.59 -13.38 3.50
CA ARG A 156 2.34 -14.35 2.67
C ARG A 156 3.49 -13.67 1.92
N PRO A 157 4.67 -14.29 1.81
CA PRO A 157 5.74 -13.79 0.96
C PRO A 157 5.31 -13.85 -0.52
N GLU A 158 5.62 -12.80 -1.28
CA GLU A 158 5.39 -12.71 -2.72
C GLU A 158 6.34 -13.58 -3.54
#